data_AF-A0AAV6KJV9-F1
#
_entry.id   AF-A0AAV6KJV9-F1
#
_cell.length_a   1.000
_cell.length_b   1.000
_cell.length_c   1.000
_cell.angle_alpha   90.00
_cell.angle_beta   90.00
_cell.angle_gamma   90.00
#
_symmetry.space_group_name_H-M   'P 1'
#
loop_
_entity.id
_entity.type
_entity.pdbx_description
1 polymer ?
#
loop_
_entity_poly.entity_id
_entity_poly.type
_entity_poly.pdbx_seq_one_letter_code
_entity_poly.pdbx_strand_id
1 'polypeptide(L)'
;MFRNQYDTDVTTWSPQGRLFQVEYAMEAVKQGSATIGLRSKTHVVLASVNKAQSELSSHLKKIFKANDHISVAIAGLTAKGGGGYGCLSLSLRFISYE
;
A
#
# COMPACT_ATOMS: atom_id res chain seq x y z
N MET A 1 2.22 -31.65 -7.77
CA MET A 1 1.88 -30.46 -6.95
C MET A 1 3.17 -29.88 -6.39
N PHE A 2 3.68 -28.75 -6.90
CA PHE A 2 4.93 -28.10 -6.42
C PHE A 2 4.67 -26.71 -5.80
N ARG A 3 3.40 -26.35 -5.60
CA ARG A 3 3.00 -24.96 -5.29
C ARG A 3 3.51 -24.47 -3.92
N ASN A 4 3.73 -25.37 -2.96
CA ASN A 4 4.17 -25.01 -1.59
C ASN A 4 5.69 -24.87 -1.40
N GLN A 5 6.53 -25.41 -2.28
CA GLN A 5 7.98 -25.46 -2.03
C GLN A 5 8.67 -24.11 -2.27
N TYR A 6 8.11 -23.27 -3.15
CA TYR A 6 8.73 -22.03 -3.62
C TYR A 6 8.04 -20.76 -3.12
N ASP A 7 7.10 -20.91 -2.18
CA ASP A 7 6.15 -19.87 -1.82
C ASP A 7 6.26 -19.44 -0.35
N THR A 8 7.29 -19.91 0.36
CA THR A 8 7.48 -19.63 1.79
C THR A 8 8.44 -18.46 2.02
N ASP A 9 9.51 -18.39 1.23
CA ASP A 9 10.56 -17.38 1.39
C ASP A 9 10.55 -16.37 0.24
N VAL A 10 10.89 -15.11 0.55
CA VAL A 10 11.01 -14.03 -0.44
C VAL A 10 12.23 -14.18 -1.36
N THR A 11 13.24 -14.95 -0.93
CA THR A 11 14.49 -15.19 -1.68
C THR A 11 14.40 -16.39 -2.62
N THR A 12 13.32 -17.18 -2.55
CA THR A 12 13.16 -18.41 -3.31
C THR A 12 12.51 -18.13 -4.66
N TRP A 13 13.25 -18.40 -5.73
CA TRP A 13 12.77 -18.30 -7.09
C TRP A 13 12.03 -19.57 -7.50
N SER A 14 10.85 -19.41 -8.11
CA SER A 14 10.15 -20.52 -8.76
C SER A 14 10.89 -20.99 -10.02
N PRO A 15 10.67 -22.23 -10.49
CA PRO A 15 11.27 -22.74 -11.74
C PRO A 15 10.93 -21.90 -12.98
N GLN A 16 9.88 -21.08 -12.91
CA GLN A 16 9.45 -20.16 -13.96
C GLN A 16 10.02 -18.74 -13.80
N GLY A 17 10.91 -18.50 -12.82
CA GLY A 17 11.53 -17.20 -12.57
C GLY A 17 10.62 -16.18 -11.88
N ARG A 18 9.59 -16.63 -11.16
CA ARG A 18 8.66 -15.78 -10.39
C ARG A 18 8.94 -15.82 -8.89
N LEU A 19 8.66 -14.71 -8.21
CA LEU A 19 8.71 -14.57 -6.75
C LEU A 19 7.28 -14.47 -6.20
N PHE A 20 6.72 -15.60 -5.76
CA PHE A 20 5.32 -15.67 -5.35
C PHE A 20 4.99 -14.78 -4.15
N GLN A 21 5.91 -14.62 -3.19
CA GLN A 21 5.75 -13.73 -2.04
C GLN A 21 5.54 -12.25 -2.43
N VAL A 22 6.28 -11.77 -3.44
CA VAL A 22 6.11 -10.39 -3.95
C VAL A 22 4.77 -10.24 -4.66
N GLU A 23 4.36 -11.25 -5.42
CA GLU A 23 3.08 -11.23 -6.12
C GLU A 23 1.88 -11.27 -5.16
N TYR A 24 1.96 -12.04 -4.07
CA TYR A 24 0.93 -12.01 -3.03
C TYR A 24 0.87 -10.68 -2.30
N ALA A 25 2.02 -10.07 -2.02
CA ALA A 25 2.04 -8.71 -1.49
C ALA A 25 1.34 -7.73 -2.45
N MET A 26 1.64 -7.80 -3.77
CA MET A 26 0.94 -6.98 -4.76
C MET A 26 -0.57 -7.24 -4.79
N GLU A 27 -1.02 -8.48 -4.60
CA GLU A 27 -2.45 -8.81 -4.55
C GLU A 27 -3.12 -8.27 -3.28
N ALA A 28 -2.42 -8.29 -2.14
CA ALA A 28 -2.89 -7.69 -0.90
C ALA A 28 -3.01 -6.16 -0.97
N VAL A 29 -2.22 -5.47 -1.80
CA VAL A 29 -2.42 -4.04 -2.11
C VAL A 29 -3.77 -3.81 -2.79
N LYS A 30 -4.17 -4.67 -3.73
CA LYS A 30 -5.43 -4.53 -4.48
C LYS A 30 -6.67 -4.70 -3.61
N GLN A 31 -6.56 -5.44 -2.51
CA GLN A 31 -7.61 -5.57 -1.49
C GLN A 31 -7.81 -4.27 -0.67
N GLY A 32 -6.82 -3.37 -0.68
CA GLY A 32 -6.91 -2.05 -0.05
C GLY A 32 -7.91 -1.13 -0.76
N SER A 33 -8.39 -0.10 -0.07
CA SER A 33 -9.26 0.88 -0.73
C SER A 33 -8.46 1.78 -1.68
N ALA A 34 -9.08 2.14 -2.79
CA ALA A 34 -8.48 2.95 -3.84
C ALA A 34 -8.00 4.31 -3.34
N THR A 35 -6.83 4.71 -3.84
CA THR A 35 -6.21 6.02 -3.65
C THR A 35 -5.74 6.51 -5.00
N ILE A 36 -6.05 7.76 -5.32
CA ILE A 36 -5.75 8.41 -6.59
C ILE A 36 -4.92 9.65 -6.27
N GLY A 37 -3.96 9.94 -7.14
CA GLY A 37 -3.22 11.17 -7.10
C GLY A 37 -3.14 11.78 -8.48
N LEU A 38 -3.36 13.09 -8.54
CA LEU A 38 -3.30 13.88 -9.76
C LEU A 38 -2.19 14.91 -9.62
N ARG A 39 -1.28 14.95 -10.59
CA ARG A 39 -0.25 15.97 -10.71
C ARG A 39 -0.59 16.87 -11.90
N SER A 40 -0.66 18.17 -11.63
CA SER A 40 -0.60 19.25 -12.60
C SER A 40 0.80 19.88 -12.58
N LYS A 41 1.07 20.80 -13.51
CA LYS A 41 2.35 21.55 -13.56
C LYS A 41 2.62 22.35 -12.29
N THR A 42 1.56 22.77 -11.62
CA THR A 42 1.64 23.71 -10.52
C THR A 42 1.02 23.19 -9.24
N HIS A 43 0.34 22.02 -9.25
CA HIS A 43 -0.50 21.47 -8.17
C HIS A 43 -0.53 19.94 -8.15
N VAL A 44 -0.60 19.36 -6.96
CA VAL A 44 -0.72 17.93 -6.71
C VAL A 44 -1.88 17.73 -5.75
N VAL A 45 -2.79 16.82 -6.11
CA VAL A 45 -3.94 16.47 -5.30
C VAL A 45 -3.92 14.97 -5.04
N LEU A 46 -4.10 14.59 -3.78
CA LEU A 46 -4.27 13.21 -3.34
C LEU A 46 -5.71 13.01 -2.83
N ALA A 47 -6.36 11.96 -3.31
CA ALA A 47 -7.69 11.56 -2.87
C ALA A 47 -7.70 10.07 -2.52
N SER A 48 -8.22 9.73 -1.34
CA SER A 48 -8.29 8.34 -0.87
C SER A 48 -9.68 8.00 -0.38
N VAL A 49 -10.19 6.83 -0.74
CA VAL A 49 -11.49 6.36 -0.22
C VAL A 49 -11.27 5.76 1.18
N ASN A 50 -11.89 6.36 2.21
CA ASN A 50 -11.83 5.86 3.57
C ASN A 50 -13.09 5.05 3.89
N LYS A 51 -12.97 3.72 3.87
CA LYS A 51 -14.04 2.84 4.37
C LYS A 51 -14.00 2.79 5.89
N ALA A 52 -15.11 3.16 6.54
CA ALA A 52 -15.31 2.86 7.96
C ALA A 52 -15.62 1.37 8.13
N GLN A 53 -15.11 0.74 9.19
CA GLN A 53 -15.46 -0.65 9.50
C GLN A 53 -16.84 -0.78 10.16
N SER A 54 -17.34 0.30 10.76
CA SER A 54 -18.64 0.39 11.42
C SER A 54 -19.03 1.88 11.49
N GLU A 55 -20.32 2.19 11.62
CA GLU A 55 -20.81 3.57 11.74
C GLU A 55 -20.26 4.31 12.97
N LEU A 56 -19.87 3.57 14.01
CA LEU A 56 -19.25 4.09 15.23
C LEU A 56 -17.72 4.16 15.16
N SER A 57 -17.11 3.67 14.08
CA SER A 57 -15.65 3.58 13.96
C SER A 57 -15.07 4.83 13.27
N SER A 58 -13.99 5.37 13.84
CA SER A 58 -13.26 6.45 13.19
C SER A 58 -12.59 5.98 11.90
N HIS A 59 -12.63 6.85 10.90
CA HIS A 59 -11.95 6.59 9.64
C HIS A 59 -10.43 6.52 9.84
N LEU A 60 -9.81 5.48 9.29
CA LEU A 60 -8.36 5.42 9.18
C LEU A 60 -7.86 6.52 8.25
N LYS A 61 -6.98 7.39 8.75
CA LYS A 61 -6.29 8.38 7.93
C LYS A 61 -5.29 7.66 7.02
N LYS A 62 -5.38 7.91 5.71
CA LYS A 62 -4.52 7.29 4.69
C LYS A 62 -3.52 8.23 4.05
N ILE A 63 -3.78 9.54 4.15
CA ILE A 63 -2.93 10.59 3.61
C ILE A 63 -2.14 11.19 4.77
N PHE A 64 -0.83 11.12 4.67
CA PHE A 64 0.11 11.63 5.66
C PHE A 64 0.97 12.71 5.03
N LYS A 65 1.13 13.83 5.73
CA LYS A 65 2.06 14.89 5.35
C LYS A 65 3.44 14.46 5.86
N ALA A 66 4.38 14.21 4.95
CA ALA A 66 5.76 13.87 5.30
C ALA A 66 6.60 15.14 5.46
N ASN A 67 6.37 16.15 4.62
CA ASN A 67 7.01 17.47 4.65
C ASN A 67 6.08 18.54 4.06
N ASP A 68 6.50 19.81 4.07
CA ASP A 68 5.69 20.92 3.52
C ASP A 68 5.38 20.76 2.02
N HIS A 69 6.29 20.15 1.26
CA HIS A 69 6.12 19.91 -0.18
C HIS A 69 5.89 18.43 -0.55
N ILE A 70 5.86 17.53 0.45
CA ILE A 70 5.76 16.09 0.21
C ILE A 70 4.63 15.50 1.06
N SER A 71 3.70 14.85 0.37
CA SER A 71 2.64 14.09 1.00
C SER A 71 2.61 12.67 0.43
N VAL A 72 2.19 11.75 1.28
CA VAL A 72 2.17 10.32 0.97
C VAL A 72 0.79 9.79 1.23
N ALA A 73 0.26 9.06 0.27
CA ALA A 73 -0.98 8.35 0.43
C ALA A 73 -0.75 6.84 0.36
N ILE A 74 -1.44 6.13 1.23
CA ILE A 74 -1.30 4.69 1.42
C ILE A 74 -2.48 3.96 0.77
N ALA A 75 -2.16 3.02 -0.10
CA ALA A 75 -3.09 2.03 -0.62
C ALA A 75 -2.66 0.62 -0.17
N GLY A 76 -3.57 -0.12 0.45
CA GLY A 76 -3.33 -1.48 0.95
C GLY A 76 -3.94 -1.75 2.32
N LEU A 77 -3.62 -2.91 2.87
CA LEU A 77 -3.97 -3.29 4.24
C LEU A 77 -3.04 -2.58 5.23
N THR A 78 -3.58 -1.60 5.96
CA THR A 78 -2.86 -0.93 7.05
C THR A 78 -2.98 -1.79 8.31
N ALA A 79 -1.86 -2.29 8.85
CA ALA A 79 -1.91 -2.90 10.18
C ALA A 79 -2.19 -1.80 11.22
N LYS A 80 -3.19 -2.03 12.06
CA LYS A 80 -3.46 -1.15 13.21
C LYS A 80 -2.48 -1.48 14.32
N GLY A 81 -1.28 -0.92 14.24
CA GLY A 81 -0.28 -0.89 15.30
C GLY A 81 0.53 0.38 15.16
N GLY A 82 0.67 1.18 16.22
CA GLY A 82 1.26 2.52 16.20
C GLY A 82 2.76 2.60 15.87
N GLY A 83 3.37 1.55 15.34
CA GLY A 83 4.74 1.53 14.83
C GLY A 83 4.72 1.23 13.34
N GLY A 84 5.41 2.04 12.54
CA GLY A 84 5.50 1.94 11.07
C GLY A 84 6.15 0.66 10.51
N TYR A 85 6.16 -0.44 11.26
CA TYR A 85 6.79 -1.72 10.94
C TYR A 85 5.77 -2.86 10.87
N GLY A 86 4.59 -2.57 10.36
CA GLY A 86 3.52 -3.54 10.17
C GLY A 86 2.84 -3.32 8.83
N CYS A 87 3.57 -3.50 7.74
CA CYS A 87 2.88 -3.64 6.46
C CYS A 87 3.45 -4.77 5.63
N LEU A 88 2.64 -5.82 5.48
CA LEU A 88 2.91 -6.93 4.60
C LEU A 88 2.73 -6.56 3.11
N SER A 89 2.09 -5.43 2.79
CA SER A 89 2.04 -4.89 1.43
C SER A 89 1.55 -3.43 1.38
N LEU A 90 2.45 -2.46 1.56
CA LEU A 90 2.09 -1.04 1.41
C LEU A 90 2.54 -0.59 0.04
N SER A 91 1.60 -0.22 -0.84
CA SER A 91 1.98 0.62 -1.98
C SER A 91 1.94 2.06 -1.50
N LEU A 92 3.10 2.59 -1.08
CA LEU A 92 3.25 4.03 -0.88
C LEU A 92 3.32 4.69 -2.26
N ARG A 93 2.36 5.56 -2.56
CA ARG A 93 2.50 6.48 -3.68
C ARG A 93 2.96 7.82 -3.12
N PHE A 94 4.23 8.14 -3.38
CA PHE A 94 4.78 9.47 -3.19
C PHE A 94 4.33 10.35 -4.34
N ILE A 95 3.85 11.55 -4.03
CA ILE A 95 3.78 12.59 -5.04
C ILE A 95 4.56 13.78 -4.50
N SER A 96 5.74 13.97 -5.10
CA SER A 96 6.57 15.12 -4.84
C SER A 96 6.16 16.25 -5.78
N TYR A 97 6.10 17.44 -5.24
CA TYR A 97 6.07 18.67 -6.01
C TYR A 97 7.52 19.12 -6.25
N GLU A 98 7.94 19.14 -7.50
CA GLU A 98 8.99 20.04 -8.00
C GLU A 98 8.34 20.97 -9.02
#